data_AF-A0A9Q3ELJ7-F1
#
_entry.id   AF-A0A9Q3ELJ7-F1
#
_cell.length_a   1.000
_cell.length_b   1.000
_cell.length_c   1.000
_cell.angle_alpha   90.00
_cell.angle_beta   90.00
_cell.angle_gamma   90.00
#
_symmetry.space_group_name_H-M   'P 1'
#
loop_
_entity.id
_entity.type
_entity.pdbx_description
1 polymer ?
#
loop_
_entity_poly.entity_id
_entity_poly.type
_entity_poly.pdbx_seq_one_letter_code
_entity_poly.pdbx_strand_id
1 'polypeptide(L)'
;MRSSRSQQNHQKRRPFSVIGGALPPIPTKLVLAFSFFTDWFNPLSNKAAGKQVSLGVLALNCLNLPPTSRWKMHNTFLSGLVPQPTQPNMVTINNILKIFIDKIALLDEGIMIQTPQYPKGCKVVVWLGCLIGDLVANHKVAGFASHSATPFCSWCDCSKADIQQLKLGRLQQKHIVKDCSHQFKDLRNETERTSMLKKTVIWWSELNCFPYWDPVQQIPLGIMHNWFEGILQHHFRN
;
A
#
# COMPACT_ATOMS: atom_id res chain seq x y z
N MET A 1 -40.31 -21.90 -55.62
CA MET A 1 -39.53 -21.10 -56.60
C MET A 1 -39.35 -19.69 -56.05
N ARG A 2 -38.10 -19.19 -56.02
CA ARG A 2 -37.62 -17.82 -55.68
C ARG A 2 -37.78 -17.42 -54.19
N SER A 3 -36.71 -17.40 -53.39
CA SER A 3 -35.58 -16.44 -53.36
C SER A 3 -35.92 -15.11 -52.66
N SER A 4 -35.47 -14.97 -51.41
CA SER A 4 -35.08 -13.68 -50.82
C SER A 4 -33.93 -13.88 -49.81
N ARG A 5 -32.70 -13.93 -50.33
CA ARG A 5 -31.48 -13.75 -49.53
C ARG A 5 -31.29 -12.25 -49.29
N SER A 6 -31.34 -11.83 -48.03
CA SER A 6 -30.88 -10.51 -47.60
C SER A 6 -29.35 -10.44 -47.69
N GLN A 7 -28.86 -9.31 -48.19
CA GLN A 7 -27.45 -9.05 -48.50
C GLN A 7 -26.60 -9.02 -47.22
N GLN A 8 -25.57 -9.86 -47.16
CA GLN A 8 -24.47 -9.69 -46.21
C GLN A 8 -23.52 -8.61 -46.74
N ASN A 9 -23.45 -7.47 -46.05
CA ASN A 9 -22.43 -6.45 -46.27
C ASN A 9 -21.09 -6.93 -45.69
N HIS A 10 -20.27 -7.57 -46.53
CA HIS A 10 -18.87 -7.84 -46.20
C HIS A 10 -18.03 -6.57 -46.35
N GLN A 11 -17.98 -5.78 -45.28
CA GLN A 11 -17.05 -4.66 -45.17
C GLN A 11 -15.64 -5.23 -44.95
N LYS A 12 -14.88 -5.38 -46.05
CA LYS A 12 -13.46 -5.76 -46.02
C LYS A 12 -12.71 -4.77 -45.13
N ARG A 13 -12.22 -5.24 -43.97
CA ARG A 13 -11.31 -4.48 -43.11
C ARG A 13 -10.03 -4.18 -43.90
N ARG A 14 -9.72 -2.91 -44.11
CA ARG A 14 -8.42 -2.48 -44.65
C ARG A 14 -7.34 -2.83 -43.61
N PRO A 15 -6.17 -3.35 -44.03
CA PRO A 15 -5.06 -3.53 -43.11
C PRO A 15 -4.61 -2.18 -42.58
N PHE A 16 -4.38 -2.10 -41.27
CA PHE A 16 -3.80 -0.92 -40.62
C PHE A 16 -2.46 -0.60 -41.30
N SER A 17 -2.38 0.54 -41.97
CA SER A 17 -1.12 1.09 -42.45
C SER A 17 -0.28 1.52 -41.26
N VAL A 18 0.88 0.88 -41.09
CA VAL A 18 1.91 1.32 -40.14
C VAL A 18 2.44 2.67 -40.64
N ILE A 19 1.95 3.76 -40.05
CA ILE A 19 2.54 5.08 -40.28
C ILE A 19 3.91 5.06 -39.59
N GLY A 20 4.96 5.17 -40.39
CA GLY A 20 6.35 5.28 -39.96
C GLY A 20 6.63 6.60 -39.25
N GLY A 21 6.06 6.78 -38.06
CA GLY A 21 6.57 7.73 -37.08
C GLY A 21 7.78 7.11 -36.38
N ALA A 22 8.90 7.83 -36.33
CA ALA A 22 10.02 7.44 -35.48
C ALA A 22 9.49 7.18 -34.07
N LEU A 23 9.80 6.00 -33.50
CA LEU A 23 9.46 5.71 -32.12
C LEU A 23 10.05 6.84 -31.24
N PRO A 24 9.29 7.36 -30.26
CA PRO A 24 9.83 8.31 -29.30
C PRO A 24 11.10 7.73 -28.67
N PRO A 25 12.08 8.57 -28.30
CA PRO A 25 13.35 8.11 -27.76
C PRO A 25 13.10 7.12 -26.63
N ILE A 26 13.66 5.93 -26.79
CA ILE A 26 13.41 4.77 -25.95
C ILE A 26 13.73 5.15 -24.51
N PRO A 27 12.76 5.12 -23.57
CA PRO A 27 13.12 5.16 -22.17
C PRO A 27 13.93 3.89 -21.88
N THR A 28 15.23 4.06 -21.71
CA THR A 28 16.17 3.01 -21.27
C THR A 28 15.75 2.42 -19.92
N LYS A 29 14.91 3.16 -19.18
CA LYS A 29 14.38 2.83 -17.87
C LYS A 29 12.88 3.17 -17.78
N LEU A 30 12.07 2.20 -17.36
CA LEU A 30 10.69 2.38 -16.97
C LEU A 30 10.58 2.30 -15.44
N VAL A 31 10.03 3.34 -14.80
CA VAL A 31 9.77 3.34 -13.35
C VAL A 31 8.27 3.17 -13.11
N LEU A 32 7.91 2.09 -12.43
CA LEU A 32 6.55 1.78 -12.02
C LEU A 32 6.39 2.03 -10.52
N ALA A 33 5.55 2.99 -10.17
CA ALA A 33 5.15 3.24 -8.79
C ALA A 33 3.89 2.41 -8.47
N PHE A 34 3.89 1.70 -7.35
CA PHE A 34 2.74 0.95 -6.86
C PHE A 34 2.31 1.45 -5.48
N SER A 35 1.01 1.53 -5.24
CA SER A 35 0.50 1.59 -3.86
C SER A 35 0.45 0.20 -3.29
N PHE A 36 0.83 0.06 -2.03
CA PHE A 36 0.71 -1.16 -1.25
C PHE A 36 -0.52 -1.07 -0.34
N PHE A 37 -1.49 -1.95 -0.54
CA PHE A 37 -2.69 -2.02 0.26
C PHE A 37 -2.63 -3.19 1.23
N THR A 38 -3.06 -2.95 2.47
CA THR A 38 -3.26 -4.00 3.48
C THR A 38 -4.44 -3.72 4.37
N ASP A 39 -5.25 -4.75 4.60
CA ASP A 39 -6.38 -4.71 5.50
C ASP A 39 -6.72 -6.13 6.00
N TRP A 40 -7.44 -6.19 7.11
CA TRP A 40 -7.87 -7.41 7.78
C TRP A 40 -9.37 -7.43 7.95
N PHE A 41 -10.01 -8.45 7.39
CA PHE A 41 -11.47 -8.61 7.48
C PHE A 41 -11.84 -10.01 7.94
N ASN A 42 -13.10 -10.16 8.36
CA ASN A 42 -13.68 -11.45 8.66
C ASN A 42 -14.31 -12.07 7.40
N PRO A 43 -13.70 -13.11 6.80
CA PRO A 43 -14.25 -13.74 5.59
C PRO A 43 -15.55 -14.51 5.86
N LEU A 44 -15.90 -14.76 7.12
CA LEU A 44 -17.11 -15.48 7.53
C LEU A 44 -18.31 -14.56 7.82
N SER A 45 -18.20 -13.27 7.50
CA SER A 45 -19.15 -12.19 7.84
C SER A 45 -19.24 -11.84 9.33
N ASN A 46 -19.47 -10.56 9.62
CA ASN A 46 -19.59 -10.05 10.99
C ASN A 46 -21.00 -10.32 11.55
N LYS A 47 -21.24 -11.54 12.03
CA LYS A 47 -22.46 -11.90 12.78
C LYS A 47 -22.17 -11.89 14.29
N ALA A 48 -23.11 -11.39 15.10
CA ALA A 48 -22.93 -11.23 16.55
C ALA A 48 -22.56 -12.53 17.30
N ALA A 49 -23.06 -13.68 16.83
CA ALA A 49 -22.72 -15.01 17.34
C ALA A 49 -21.85 -15.84 16.36
N GLY A 50 -21.28 -15.19 15.34
CA GLY A 50 -20.44 -15.83 14.33
C GLY A 50 -19.00 -16.02 14.81
N LYS A 51 -18.31 -17.02 14.25
CA LYS A 51 -16.89 -17.23 14.51
C LYS A 51 -16.11 -16.00 14.02
N GLN A 52 -15.38 -15.37 14.93
CA GLN A 52 -14.51 -14.24 14.60
C GLN A 52 -13.18 -14.79 14.07
N VAL A 53 -12.93 -14.52 12.80
CA VAL A 53 -11.72 -14.90 12.10
C VAL A 53 -11.21 -13.66 11.40
N SER A 54 -9.89 -13.52 11.30
CA SER A 54 -9.27 -12.42 10.56
C SER A 54 -8.36 -12.98 9.48
N LEU A 55 -8.61 -12.59 8.24
CA LEU A 55 -7.75 -12.84 7.08
C LEU A 55 -7.24 -11.49 6.59
N GLY A 56 -5.94 -11.38 6.35
CA GLY A 56 -5.36 -10.17 5.77
C GLY A 56 -5.15 -10.31 4.27
N VAL A 57 -5.32 -9.21 3.54
CA VAL A 57 -4.99 -9.10 2.11
C VAL A 57 -3.80 -8.17 1.94
N LEU A 58 -2.88 -8.56 1.07
CA LEU A 58 -1.79 -7.73 0.58
C LEU A 58 -2.03 -7.50 -0.91
N ALA A 59 -2.19 -6.25 -1.33
CA ALA A 59 -2.47 -5.92 -2.73
C ALA A 59 -1.61 -4.76 -3.24
N LEU A 60 -1.40 -4.72 -4.55
CA LEU A 60 -0.67 -3.67 -5.24
C LEU A 60 -1.50 -3.08 -6.37
N ASN A 61 -1.46 -1.76 -6.52
CA ASN A 61 -2.07 -1.07 -7.66
C ASN A 61 -1.05 -0.16 -8.33
N CYS A 62 -0.94 -0.23 -9.65
CA CYS A 62 0.00 0.57 -10.42
C CYS A 62 -0.47 2.01 -10.51
N LEU A 63 0.27 2.94 -9.90
CA LEU A 63 -0.04 4.36 -9.85
C LEU A 63 0.24 5.08 -11.18
N ASN A 64 1.03 4.48 -12.07
CA ASN A 64 1.27 4.99 -13.42
C ASN A 64 0.04 4.86 -14.33
N LEU A 65 -0.95 4.02 -13.97
CA LEU A 65 -2.20 3.95 -14.72
C LEU A 65 -3.04 5.23 -14.53
N PRO A 66 -3.90 5.59 -15.49
CA PRO A 66 -4.86 6.70 -15.32
C PRO A 66 -5.71 6.50 -14.05
N PRO A 67 -6.02 7.56 -13.28
CA PRO A 67 -6.76 7.46 -12.02
C PRO A 67 -8.06 6.65 -12.10
N THR A 68 -8.79 6.76 -13.21
CA THR A 68 -10.05 6.05 -13.48
C THR A 68 -9.88 4.54 -13.70
N SER A 69 -8.66 4.05 -13.88
CA SER A 69 -8.34 2.65 -14.15
C SER A 69 -7.58 1.96 -13.02
N ARG A 70 -6.87 2.71 -12.15
CA ARG A 70 -5.99 2.16 -11.09
C ARG A 70 -6.66 1.10 -10.22
N TRP A 71 -7.89 1.37 -9.81
CA TRP A 71 -8.63 0.58 -8.81
C TRP A 71 -9.58 -0.46 -9.40
N LYS A 72 -9.55 -0.67 -10.72
CA LYS A 72 -10.35 -1.73 -11.35
C LYS A 72 -9.75 -3.08 -10.96
N MET A 73 -10.61 -4.08 -10.71
CA MET A 73 -10.17 -5.41 -10.26
C MET A 73 -9.07 -6.03 -11.15
N HIS A 74 -9.13 -5.85 -12.47
CA HIS A 74 -8.11 -6.37 -13.39
C HIS A 74 -6.76 -5.64 -13.34
N ASN A 75 -6.68 -4.50 -12.66
CA ASN A 75 -5.45 -3.73 -12.42
C ASN A 75 -4.98 -3.80 -10.95
N THR A 76 -5.71 -4.53 -10.10
CA THR A 76 -5.31 -4.82 -8.73
C THR A 76 -4.56 -6.14 -8.69
N PHE A 77 -3.31 -6.10 -8.24
CA PHE A 77 -2.48 -7.29 -8.08
C PHE A 77 -2.56 -7.80 -6.65
N LEU A 78 -3.13 -8.98 -6.44
CA LEU A 78 -3.11 -9.65 -5.13
C LEU A 78 -1.71 -10.23 -4.89
N SER A 79 -0.92 -9.58 -4.04
CA SER A 79 0.46 -9.98 -3.76
C SER A 79 0.58 -11.04 -2.67
N GLY A 80 -0.43 -11.17 -1.81
CA GLY A 80 -0.44 -12.20 -0.77
C GLY A 80 -1.67 -12.21 0.11
N LEU A 81 -1.79 -13.27 0.89
CA LEU A 81 -2.79 -13.44 1.95
C LEU A 81 -2.08 -13.67 3.28
N VAL A 82 -2.49 -12.92 4.30
CA VAL A 82 -2.04 -13.13 5.68
C VAL A 82 -2.98 -14.15 6.32
N PRO A 83 -2.46 -15.28 6.83
CA PRO A 83 -3.29 -16.40 7.26
C PRO A 83 -4.16 -16.08 8.49
N GLN A 84 -5.27 -16.80 8.55
CA GLN A 84 -6.20 -16.90 9.69
C GLN A 84 -5.53 -17.62 10.88
N PRO A 85 -6.06 -17.53 12.12
CA PRO A 85 -7.37 -16.99 12.52
C PRO A 85 -7.38 -15.58 13.09
N THR A 86 -6.21 -15.00 13.38
CA THR A 86 -6.12 -13.70 14.06
C THR A 86 -5.27 -12.74 13.25
N GLN A 87 -5.49 -11.43 13.48
CA GLN A 87 -4.59 -10.43 12.92
C GLN A 87 -3.18 -10.68 13.45
N PRO A 88 -2.14 -10.56 12.59
CA PRO A 88 -0.77 -10.71 13.04
C PRO A 88 -0.44 -9.66 14.08
N ASN A 89 0.38 -10.05 15.05
CA ASN A 89 1.02 -9.11 15.94
C ASN A 89 2.17 -8.41 15.22
N MET A 90 2.82 -7.51 15.95
CA MET A 90 3.94 -6.71 15.49
C MET A 90 5.07 -7.56 14.84
N VAL A 91 5.57 -8.56 15.55
CA VAL A 91 6.66 -9.41 15.05
C VAL A 91 6.22 -10.22 13.83
N THR A 92 5.03 -10.82 13.90
CA THR A 92 4.49 -11.67 12.83
C THR A 92 4.29 -10.90 11.52
N ILE A 93 3.74 -9.68 11.56
CA ILE A 93 3.50 -8.92 10.32
C ILE A 93 4.82 -8.55 9.64
N ASN A 94 5.85 -8.13 10.39
CA ASN A 94 7.15 -7.84 9.80
C ASN A 94 7.78 -9.09 9.18
N ASN A 95 7.70 -10.24 9.84
CA ASN A 95 8.23 -11.48 9.27
C ASN A 95 7.52 -11.88 7.97
N ILE A 96 6.20 -11.68 7.89
CA ILE A 96 5.42 -11.93 6.66
C ILE A 96 5.82 -10.92 5.57
N LEU A 97 5.87 -9.63 5.91
CA LEU A 97 6.20 -8.57 4.96
C LEU A 97 7.63 -8.66 4.47
N LYS A 98 8.56 -9.16 5.27
CA LYS A 98 9.97 -9.27 4.88
C LYS A 98 10.15 -9.97 3.54
N ILE A 99 9.45 -11.09 3.33
CA ILE A 99 9.51 -11.83 2.05
C ILE A 99 9.05 -10.94 0.89
N PHE A 100 7.95 -10.23 1.08
CA PHE A 100 7.38 -9.33 0.07
C PHE A 100 8.33 -8.15 -0.21
N ILE A 101 8.83 -7.50 0.84
CA ILE A 101 9.70 -6.33 0.78
C ILE A 101 11.06 -6.66 0.16
N ASP A 102 11.65 -7.82 0.47
CA ASP A 102 12.89 -8.30 -0.14
C ASP A 102 12.72 -8.48 -1.67
N LYS A 103 11.53 -8.91 -2.15
CA LYS A 103 11.23 -8.99 -3.59
C LYS A 103 11.09 -7.61 -4.23
N ILE A 104 10.47 -6.66 -3.55
CA ILE A 104 10.37 -5.28 -4.04
C ILE A 104 11.75 -4.61 -4.07
N ALA A 105 12.63 -4.86 -3.09
CA ALA A 105 14.00 -4.34 -3.09
C ALA A 105 14.79 -4.80 -4.32
N LEU A 106 14.64 -6.06 -4.73
CA LEU A 106 15.23 -6.55 -5.98
C LEU A 106 14.69 -5.79 -7.21
N LEU A 107 13.39 -5.44 -7.21
CA LEU A 107 12.78 -4.69 -8.30
C LEU A 107 13.11 -3.19 -8.26
N ASP A 108 13.50 -2.64 -7.11
CA ASP A 108 13.99 -1.26 -6.97
C ASP A 108 15.38 -1.09 -7.62
N GLU A 109 16.25 -2.09 -7.51
CA GLU A 109 17.52 -2.15 -8.25
C GLU A 109 17.31 -2.21 -9.77
N GLY A 110 16.20 -2.84 -10.16
CA GLY A 110 15.67 -2.91 -11.51
C GLY A 110 16.06 -4.16 -12.28
N ILE A 111 15.10 -4.67 -13.04
CA ILE A 111 15.24 -5.89 -13.85
C ILE A 111 15.13 -5.57 -15.35
N MET A 112 15.84 -6.31 -16.18
CA MET A 112 15.71 -6.18 -17.64
C MET A 112 14.53 -7.02 -18.14
N ILE A 113 13.54 -6.38 -18.77
CA ILE A 113 12.38 -7.06 -19.37
C ILE A 113 12.40 -6.86 -20.88
N GLN A 114 12.41 -7.96 -21.62
CA GLN A 114 12.26 -7.97 -23.08
C GLN A 114 10.79 -8.03 -23.46
N THR A 115 10.41 -7.26 -24.47
CA THR A 115 9.06 -7.28 -25.04
C THR A 115 9.14 -7.20 -26.56
N PRO A 116 8.06 -7.51 -27.31
CA PRO A 116 8.08 -7.38 -28.78
C PRO A 116 8.44 -5.97 -29.27
N GLN A 117 8.04 -4.93 -28.52
CA GLN A 117 8.39 -3.53 -28.83
C GLN A 117 9.82 -3.16 -28.39
N TYR A 118 10.39 -3.89 -27.43
CA TYR A 118 11.74 -3.67 -26.89
C TYR A 118 12.55 -4.99 -26.87
N PRO A 119 13.04 -5.48 -28.03
CA PRO A 119 13.76 -6.76 -28.10
C PRO A 119 15.10 -6.76 -27.34
N LYS A 120 15.75 -5.60 -27.23
CA LYS A 120 16.98 -5.41 -26.44
C LYS A 120 16.72 -5.29 -24.93
N GLY A 121 15.45 -5.31 -24.53
CA GLY A 121 15.02 -5.12 -23.15
C GLY A 121 14.87 -3.66 -22.74
N CYS A 122 14.05 -3.44 -21.72
CA CYS A 122 13.89 -2.19 -20.99
C CYS A 122 14.18 -2.45 -19.51
N LYS A 123 14.95 -1.58 -18.84
CA LYS A 123 15.18 -1.70 -17.40
C LYS A 123 13.91 -1.25 -16.68
N VAL A 124 13.21 -2.17 -16.02
CA VAL A 124 12.02 -1.88 -15.24
C VAL A 124 12.41 -1.80 -13.76
N VAL A 125 12.08 -0.68 -13.14
CA VAL A 125 12.26 -0.41 -11.70
C VAL A 125 10.90 -0.26 -11.04
N VAL A 126 10.71 -0.83 -9.86
CA VAL A 126 9.46 -0.75 -9.09
C VAL A 126 9.67 -0.02 -7.78
N TRP A 127 8.83 0.99 -7.53
CA TRP A 127 8.82 1.78 -6.29
C TRP A 127 7.49 1.61 -5.55
N LEU A 128 7.54 1.57 -4.21
CA LEU A 128 6.34 1.68 -3.38
C LEU A 128 6.04 3.16 -3.12
N GLY A 129 4.95 3.64 -3.71
CA GLY A 129 4.53 5.03 -3.61
C GLY A 129 3.83 5.35 -2.29
N CYS A 130 2.97 4.46 -1.80
CA CYS A 130 2.27 4.67 -0.54
C CYS A 130 1.73 3.36 0.06
N LEU A 131 1.49 3.37 1.38
CA LEU A 131 0.80 2.33 2.14
C LEU A 131 -0.65 2.78 2.36
N ILE A 132 -1.60 1.96 1.93
CA ILE A 132 -3.03 2.23 2.02
C ILE A 132 -3.68 1.14 2.86
N GLY A 133 -4.57 1.55 3.75
CA GLY A 133 -5.28 0.68 4.67
C GLY A 133 -6.11 1.52 5.61
N ASP A 134 -6.83 0.85 6.52
CA ASP A 134 -7.39 1.53 7.67
C ASP A 134 -6.28 2.02 8.62
N LEU A 135 -6.64 2.80 9.64
CA LEU A 135 -5.67 3.37 10.58
C LEU A 135 -4.89 2.26 11.33
N VAL A 136 -5.58 1.17 11.71
CA VAL A 136 -5.00 0.09 12.51
C VAL A 136 -3.98 -0.70 11.69
N ALA A 137 -4.32 -1.01 10.44
CA ALA A 137 -3.49 -1.69 9.48
C ALA A 137 -2.26 -0.85 9.13
N ASN A 138 -2.47 0.44 8.82
CA ASN A 138 -1.39 1.36 8.51
C ASN A 138 -0.39 1.48 9.64
N HIS A 139 -0.85 1.70 10.89
CA HIS A 139 0.06 1.78 12.03
C HIS A 139 0.86 0.49 12.21
N LYS A 140 0.18 -0.65 12.12
CA LYS A 140 0.80 -1.95 12.27
C LYS A 140 1.84 -2.25 11.20
N VAL A 141 1.60 -1.87 9.95
CA VAL A 141 2.54 -2.14 8.85
C VAL A 141 3.65 -1.08 8.79
N ALA A 142 3.37 0.17 9.12
CA ALA A 142 4.33 1.26 9.07
C ALA A 142 5.21 1.39 10.32
N GLY A 143 4.98 0.60 11.37
CA GLY A 143 5.83 0.63 12.55
C GLY A 143 5.41 1.69 13.57
N PHE A 144 4.12 1.99 13.70
CA PHE A 144 3.55 2.83 14.76
C PHE A 144 2.75 1.99 15.76
N ALA A 145 2.65 2.48 16.99
CA ALA A 145 1.76 1.90 18.00
C ALA A 145 0.28 2.10 17.60
N SER A 146 -0.60 1.35 18.26
CA SER A 146 -2.05 1.47 18.04
C SER A 146 -2.55 2.91 18.26
N HIS A 147 -3.67 3.25 17.62
CA HIS A 147 -4.45 4.47 17.88
C HIS A 147 -4.80 4.66 19.37
N SER A 148 -4.70 3.60 20.18
CA SER A 148 -4.88 3.65 21.63
C SER A 148 -3.68 4.20 22.42
N ALA A 149 -2.52 4.46 21.80
CA ALA A 149 -1.34 5.02 22.47
C ALA A 149 -1.51 6.51 22.84
N THR A 150 -0.67 7.04 23.73
CA THR A 150 -0.78 8.45 24.17
C THR A 150 -0.37 9.42 23.05
N PRO A 151 0.83 9.31 22.44
CA PRO A 151 1.00 9.76 21.07
C PRO A 151 0.32 8.74 20.14
N PHE A 152 -0.78 9.16 19.52
CA PHE A 152 -1.59 8.27 18.67
C PHE A 152 -1.43 8.58 17.18
N CYS A 153 -0.87 9.73 16.81
CA CYS A 153 -0.80 10.18 15.43
C CYS A 153 0.52 9.78 14.77
N SER A 154 0.47 9.26 13.54
CA SER A 154 1.66 8.99 12.73
C SER A 154 2.26 10.26 12.10
N TRP A 155 1.47 11.32 11.90
CA TRP A 155 1.96 12.58 11.30
C TRP A 155 2.52 13.59 12.29
N CYS A 156 2.06 13.59 13.54
CA CYS A 156 2.44 14.60 14.51
C CYS A 156 2.59 14.01 15.92
N ASP A 157 3.11 14.80 16.84
CA ASP A 157 3.32 14.45 18.24
C ASP A 157 2.10 14.74 19.15
N CYS A 158 0.91 14.92 18.57
CA CYS A 158 -0.30 15.20 19.33
C CYS A 158 -0.61 14.08 20.35
N SER A 159 -0.86 14.48 21.59
CA SER A 159 -1.27 13.61 22.69
C SER A 159 -2.78 13.41 22.71
N LYS A 160 -3.23 12.25 23.17
CA LYS A 160 -4.65 12.01 23.46
C LYS A 160 -5.30 13.05 24.38
N ALA A 161 -4.53 13.63 25.31
CA ALA A 161 -5.05 14.68 26.19
C ALA A 161 -5.47 15.94 25.42
N ASP A 162 -4.82 16.20 24.28
CA ASP A 162 -5.03 17.39 23.45
C ASP A 162 -5.94 17.12 22.24
N ILE A 163 -6.47 15.90 22.09
CA ILE A 163 -7.26 15.49 20.91
C ILE A 163 -8.48 16.39 20.67
N GLN A 164 -9.10 16.87 21.75
CA GLN A 164 -10.28 17.75 21.70
C GLN A 164 -9.96 19.16 21.18
N GLN A 165 -8.69 19.54 21.15
CA GLN A 165 -8.28 20.83 20.60
C GLN A 165 -8.38 20.86 19.07
N LEU A 166 -8.49 19.69 18.42
CA LEU A 166 -8.57 19.53 16.96
C LEU A 166 -7.44 20.28 16.22
N LYS A 167 -6.26 20.34 16.84
CA LYS A 167 -5.05 20.96 16.29
C LYS A 167 -4.02 19.90 15.99
N LEU A 168 -3.30 20.09 14.90
CA LEU A 168 -2.12 19.30 14.62
C LEU A 168 -1.02 19.68 15.60
N GLY A 169 -0.35 18.66 16.14
CA GLY A 169 0.90 18.85 16.87
C GLY A 169 2.05 19.20 15.92
N ARG A 170 3.27 19.17 16.45
CA ARG A 170 4.47 19.29 15.62
C ARG A 170 4.55 18.09 14.69
N LEU A 171 4.74 18.37 13.40
CA LEU A 171 4.88 17.31 12.40
C LEU A 171 6.13 16.47 12.67
N GLN A 172 5.97 15.15 12.58
CA GLN A 172 7.06 14.21 12.62
C GLN A 172 7.94 14.35 11.38
N GLN A 173 9.24 14.14 11.55
CA GLN A 173 10.21 14.25 10.47
C GLN A 173 10.70 12.85 10.08
N LYS A 174 10.79 12.59 8.77
CA LYS A 174 11.22 11.31 8.21
C LYS A 174 12.45 10.72 8.91
N HIS A 175 13.51 11.50 9.06
CA HIS A 175 14.76 11.01 9.63
C HIS A 175 14.58 10.59 11.10
N ILE A 176 13.87 11.39 11.91
CA ILE A 176 13.59 11.05 13.32
C ILE A 176 12.83 9.73 13.43
N VAL A 177 11.81 9.53 12.59
CA VAL A 177 11.02 8.29 12.61
C VAL A 177 11.85 7.09 12.17
N LYS A 178 12.64 7.24 11.10
CA LYS A 178 13.53 6.16 10.64
C LYS A 178 14.60 5.84 11.67
N ASP A 179 15.23 6.83 12.28
CA ASP A 179 16.26 6.64 13.31
C ASP A 179 15.69 5.91 14.53
N CYS A 180 14.50 6.30 15.00
CA CYS A 180 13.79 5.57 16.05
C CYS A 180 13.47 4.12 15.64
N SER A 181 13.01 3.91 14.41
CA SER A 181 12.70 2.56 13.89
C SER A 181 13.95 1.67 13.82
N HIS A 182 15.09 2.21 13.38
CA HIS A 182 16.38 1.52 13.33
C HIS A 182 16.91 1.22 14.73
N GLN A 183 16.90 2.20 15.63
CA GLN A 183 17.27 2.00 17.03
C GLN A 183 16.43 0.87 17.66
N PHE A 184 15.12 0.85 17.44
CA PHE A 184 14.25 -0.22 17.93
C PHE A 184 14.66 -1.60 17.38
N LYS A 185 15.02 -1.68 16.09
CA LYS A 185 15.47 -2.92 15.44
C LYS A 185 16.75 -3.45 16.08
N ASP A 186 17.68 -2.56 16.42
CA ASP A 186 19.00 -2.90 16.94
C ASP A 186 18.96 -3.33 18.43
N LEU A 187 17.90 -2.96 19.16
CA LEU A 187 17.68 -3.44 20.52
C LEU A 187 17.52 -4.96 20.56
N ARG A 188 18.24 -5.60 21.48
CA ARG A 188 18.19 -7.07 21.69
C ARG A 188 17.30 -7.48 22.87
N ASN A 189 17.05 -6.57 23.81
CA ASN A 189 16.28 -6.84 25.02
C ASN A 189 14.82 -6.42 24.84
N GLU A 190 13.89 -7.32 25.15
CA GLU A 190 12.46 -7.06 25.07
C GLU A 190 11.99 -5.97 26.06
N THR A 191 12.67 -5.83 27.19
CA THR A 191 12.42 -4.78 28.18
C THR A 191 12.77 -3.40 27.61
N GLU A 192 13.89 -3.30 26.91
CA GLU A 192 14.33 -2.07 26.25
C GLU A 192 13.39 -1.71 25.10
N ARG A 193 12.99 -2.69 24.27
CA ARG A 193 12.00 -2.50 23.21
C ARG A 193 10.67 -2.00 23.75
N THR A 194 10.19 -2.61 24.84
CA THR A 194 8.96 -2.19 25.50
C THR A 194 9.06 -0.76 26.03
N SER A 195 10.18 -0.42 26.68
CA SER A 195 10.43 0.93 27.18
C SER A 195 10.51 1.96 26.06
N MET A 196 11.19 1.63 24.96
CA MET A 196 11.30 2.48 23.79
C MET A 196 9.94 2.70 23.14
N LEU A 197 9.17 1.64 22.89
CA LEU A 197 7.84 1.72 22.28
C LEU A 197 6.89 2.58 23.12
N LYS A 198 6.95 2.50 24.46
CA LYS A 198 6.17 3.37 25.35
C LYS A 198 6.53 4.85 25.19
N LYS A 199 7.79 5.16 24.90
CA LYS A 199 8.31 6.52 24.78
C LYS A 199 8.09 7.11 23.38
N THR A 200 8.41 6.35 22.33
CA THR A 200 8.44 6.85 20.94
C THR A 200 7.22 6.46 20.13
N VAL A 201 6.43 5.48 20.57
CA VAL A 201 5.35 4.83 19.83
C VAL A 201 5.75 4.30 18.44
N ILE A 202 7.06 4.14 18.21
CA ILE A 202 7.63 3.70 16.94
C ILE A 202 8.36 2.38 17.17
N TRP A 203 8.24 1.47 16.21
CA TRP A 203 8.94 0.20 16.18
C TRP A 203 9.45 -0.10 14.76
N TRP A 204 10.13 -1.23 14.58
CA TRP A 204 10.66 -1.61 13.28
C TRP A 204 9.54 -1.88 12.29
N SER A 205 9.66 -1.35 11.06
CA SER A 205 8.84 -1.72 9.91
C SER A 205 9.75 -2.12 8.78
N GLU A 206 9.44 -3.23 8.10
CA GLU A 206 10.19 -3.65 6.91
C GLU A 206 10.21 -2.57 5.82
N LEU A 207 9.17 -1.71 5.71
CA LEU A 207 9.14 -0.61 4.74
C LEU A 207 10.29 0.39 4.94
N ASN A 208 10.82 0.52 6.17
CA ASN A 208 11.92 1.43 6.46
C ASN A 208 13.27 0.95 5.88
N CYS A 209 13.34 -0.27 5.31
CA CYS A 209 14.51 -0.72 4.57
C CYS A 209 14.77 0.13 3.30
N PHE A 210 13.73 0.75 2.72
CA PHE A 210 13.86 1.57 1.53
C PHE A 210 14.39 2.97 1.89
N PRO A 211 15.50 3.44 1.29
CA PRO A 211 16.01 4.79 1.54
C PRO A 211 15.02 5.90 1.15
N TYR A 212 14.29 5.70 0.05
CA TYR A 212 13.30 6.66 -0.43
C TYR A 212 12.05 6.72 0.47
N TRP A 213 11.70 5.64 1.16
CA TRP A 213 10.48 5.54 1.96
C TRP A 213 10.42 6.59 3.07
N ASP A 214 9.31 7.32 3.12
CA ASP A 214 8.94 8.26 4.16
C ASP A 214 7.75 7.71 4.96
N PRO A 215 7.98 7.19 6.18
CA PRO A 215 6.93 6.59 7.01
C PRO A 215 5.90 7.62 7.52
N VAL A 216 6.11 8.92 7.31
CA VAL A 216 5.17 9.97 7.68
C VAL A 216 4.31 10.35 6.48
N GLN A 217 4.94 10.62 5.34
CA GLN A 217 4.26 11.19 4.16
C GLN A 217 3.67 10.13 3.22
N GLN A 218 4.20 8.91 3.20
CA GLN A 218 3.75 7.85 2.28
C GLN A 218 2.65 6.96 2.88
N ILE A 219 1.98 7.43 3.94
CA ILE A 219 0.82 6.78 4.54
C ILE A 219 -0.36 7.74 4.44
N PRO A 220 -1.12 7.72 3.34
CA PRO A 220 -2.34 8.52 3.22
C PRO A 220 -3.40 8.10 4.24
N LEU A 221 -4.22 9.08 4.67
CA LEU A 221 -5.49 8.81 5.35
C LEU A 221 -6.41 8.01 4.44
N GLY A 222 -6.90 6.88 4.92
CA GLY A 222 -7.94 6.11 4.23
C GLY A 222 -9.24 6.92 4.17
N ILE A 223 -9.58 7.47 3.00
CA ILE A 223 -10.83 8.22 2.80
C ILE A 223 -12.05 7.32 3.00
N MET A 224 -11.98 6.05 2.55
CA MET A 224 -13.06 5.06 2.70
C MET A 224 -13.55 4.96 4.15
N HIS A 225 -12.68 4.52 5.07
CA HIS A 225 -13.07 4.31 6.46
C HIS A 225 -13.32 5.62 7.22
N ASN A 226 -12.55 6.67 6.94
CA ASN A 226 -12.68 7.93 7.69
C ASN A 226 -13.87 8.78 7.23
N TRP A 227 -14.09 8.86 5.91
CA TRP A 227 -15.07 9.75 5.30
C TRP A 227 -16.36 9.04 4.92
N PHE A 228 -16.28 7.93 4.17
CA PHE A 228 -17.46 7.28 3.59
C PHE A 228 -18.15 6.31 4.56
N GLU A 229 -17.39 5.57 5.37
CA GLU A 229 -17.94 4.59 6.33
C GLU A 229 -18.29 5.19 7.69
N GLY A 230 -18.21 6.52 7.81
CA GLY A 230 -18.95 7.26 8.85
C GLY A 230 -18.18 7.59 10.13
N ILE A 231 -16.86 7.38 10.22
CA ILE A 231 -16.08 7.84 11.40
C ILE A 231 -16.26 9.36 11.60
N LEU A 232 -16.16 10.16 10.54
CA LEU A 232 -16.43 11.60 10.61
C LEU A 232 -17.89 11.95 10.95
N GLN A 233 -18.86 11.13 10.54
CA GLN A 233 -20.27 11.39 10.87
C GLN A 233 -20.55 11.34 12.38
N HIS A 234 -19.82 10.51 13.12
CA HIS A 234 -19.93 10.43 14.58
C HIS A 234 -19.24 11.62 15.28
N HIS A 235 -18.28 12.27 14.63
CA HIS A 235 -17.59 13.44 15.19
C HIS A 235 -18.35 14.76 15.00
N PHE A 236 -19.22 14.85 13.99
CA PHE A 236 -20.05 16.05 13.74
C PHE A 236 -21.50 15.93 14.22
N ARG A 237 -21.90 14.76 14.75
CA ARG A 237 -23.19 14.59 15.40
C ARG A 237 -23.01 14.78 16.91
N ASN A 238 -23.04 16.04 17.32
CA ASN A 238 -23.52 16.44 18.65
C ASN A 238 -24.95 16.94 18.49
#